data_AF-G4FIC7-F1
#
_entry.id   AF-G4FIC7-F1
#
_cell.length_a   1.000
_cell.length_b   1.000
_cell.length_c   1.000
_cell.angle_alpha   90.00
_cell.angle_beta   90.00
_cell.angle_gamma   90.00
#
_symmetry.space_group_name_H-M   'P 1'
#
loop_
_entity.id
_entity.type
_entity.pdbx_description
1 polymer ?
#
loop_
_entity_poly.entity_id
_entity_poly.type
_entity_poly.pdbx_seq_one_letter_code
_entity_poly.pdbx_strand_id
1 'polypeptide(L)' 'MDSIDLEVVNVLVFQQLLESVESESWAEATMALYKLYDIEAGQTFSDLDEEEEEELLPMAA' A
#
# COMPACT_ATOMS: atom_id res chain seq x y z
N MET A 1 -17.56 -0.52 16.74
CA MET A 1 -16.49 0.45 16.51
C MET A 1 -15.83 0.04 15.20
N ASP A 2 -16.49 0.52 14.15
CA ASP A 2 -15.96 1.01 12.88
C ASP A 2 -14.93 0.11 12.18
N SER A 3 -15.45 -0.91 11.50
CA SER A 3 -14.80 -1.40 10.29
C SER A 3 -14.66 -0.20 9.35
N ILE A 4 -13.47 0.38 9.27
CA ILE A 4 -13.14 1.36 8.25
C ILE A 4 -13.48 0.70 6.91
N ASP A 5 -14.38 1.35 6.16
CA ASP A 5 -14.84 0.83 4.89
C ASP A 5 -13.68 0.81 3.90
N LEU A 6 -13.33 -0.38 3.41
CA LEU A 6 -12.22 -0.58 2.49
C LEU A 6 -12.40 0.27 1.21
N GLU A 7 -13.65 0.51 0.81
CA GLU A 7 -13.98 1.37 -0.32
C GLU A 7 -13.56 2.82 -0.06
N VAL A 8 -13.76 3.32 1.16
CA VAL A 8 -13.37 4.67 1.55
C VAL A 8 -11.85 4.81 1.57
N VAL A 9 -11.13 3.81 2.08
CA VAL A 9 -9.65 3.80 2.07
C VAL A 9 -9.14 3.79 0.63
N ASN A 10 -9.72 2.97 -0.24
CA ASN A 10 -9.36 2.90 -1.64
C ASN A 10 -9.50 4.28 -2.33
N VAL A 11 -10.64 4.95 -2.12
CA VAL A 11 -10.88 6.30 -2.66
C VAL A 11 -9.84 7.32 -2.16
N LEU A 12 -9.51 7.29 -0.86
CA LEU A 12 -8.53 8.22 -0.28
C LEU A 12 -7.11 7.98 -0.82
N VAL A 13 -6.70 6.72 -0.98
CA VAL A 13 -5.38 6.40 -1.55
C VAL A 13 -5.32 6.79 -3.03
N PHE A 14 -6.42 6.62 -3.79
CA PHE A 14 -6.51 7.12 -5.17
C PHE A 14 -6.38 8.65 -5.24
N GLN A 15 -7.02 9.38 -4.32
CA GLN A 15 -6.89 10.85 -4.26
C GLN A 15 -5.44 11.27 -3.97
N GLN A 16 -4.80 10.62 -2.99
CA GLN A 16 -3.39 10.86 -2.67
C GLN A 16 -2.48 10.61 -3.88
N LEU A 17 -2.73 9.55 -4.66
CA LEU A 17 -1.99 9.27 -5.88
C LEU A 17 -2.09 10.43 -6.88
N LEU A 18 -3.31 10.91 -7.15
CA LEU A 18 -3.54 12.00 -8.10
C LEU A 18 -2.82 13.28 -7.65
N GLU A 19 -2.95 13.65 -6.37
CA GLU A 19 -2.27 14.82 -5.80
C GLU A 19 -0.74 14.70 -5.84
N SER A 20 -0.22 13.49 -5.61
CA SER A 20 1.22 13.23 -5.67
C SER A 20 1.77 13.31 -7.10
N VAL A 21 0.99 12.89 -8.10
CA VAL A 21 1.34 13.05 -9.52
C VAL A 21 1.28 14.52 -9.94
N GLU A 22 0.23 15.25 -9.53
CA GLU A 22 0.08 16.68 -9.83
C GLU A 22 1.21 17.53 -9.22
N SER A 23 1.73 17.13 -8.06
CA SER A 23 2.83 17.79 -7.37
C SER A 23 4.23 17.29 -7.78
N GLU A 24 4.31 16.37 -8.75
CA GLU A 24 5.56 15.70 -9.17
C GLU A 24 6.29 14.97 -8.01
N SER A 25 5.56 14.61 -6.96
CA SER A 25 6.04 13.83 -5.82
C SER A 25 6.03 12.34 -6.15
N TRP A 26 6.98 11.91 -7.00
CA TRP A 26 6.99 10.56 -7.57
C TRP A 26 7.14 9.45 -6.52
N ALA A 27 7.87 9.69 -5.43
CA ALA A 27 8.01 8.72 -4.36
C ALA A 27 6.66 8.44 -3.66
N GLU A 28 5.88 9.49 -3.42
CA GLU A 28 4.55 9.37 -2.81
C GLU A 28 3.54 8.77 -3.77
N ALA A 29 3.63 9.12 -5.07
CA ALA A 29 2.81 8.51 -6.11
C ALA A 29 3.07 6.99 -6.23
N THR A 30 4.33 6.58 -6.23
CA THR A 30 4.69 5.15 -6.24
C THR A 30 4.19 4.42 -4.99
N MET A 31 4.33 5.03 -3.81
CA MET A 31 3.82 4.46 -2.56
C MET A 31 2.29 4.32 -2.56
N ALA A 32 1.57 5.31 -3.09
CA ALA A 32 0.12 5.24 -3.21
C ALA A 32 -0.32 4.13 -4.18
N LEU A 33 0.41 3.92 -5.29
CA LEU A 33 0.16 2.82 -6.22
C LEU A 33 0.32 1.44 -5.57
N TYR A 34 1.36 1.22 -4.77
CA TYR A 34 1.54 -0.06 -4.05
C TYR A 34 0.38 -0.32 -3.08
N LYS A 35 -0.02 0.70 -2.31
CA LYS A 35 -1.16 0.58 -1.39
C LYS A 35 -2.48 0.25 -2.09
N LEU A 36 -2.70 0.80 -3.29
CA LEU A 36 -3.88 0.45 -4.09
C LEU A 36 -3.84 -1.01 -4.55
N TYR A 37 -2.66 -1.49 -4.97
CA TYR A 37 -2.47 -2.88 -5.36
C TYR A 37 -2.74 -3.84 -4.20
N ASP A 38 -2.27 -3.54 -2.99
CA ASP A 38 -2.49 -4.37 -1.80
C ASP A 38 -3.98 -4.43 -1.43
N ILE A 39 -4.68 -3.30 -1.52
CA ILE A 39 -6.14 -3.22 -1.32
C ILE A 39 -6.88 -4.06 -2.37
N GLU A 40 -6.50 -3.98 -3.65
CA GLU A 40 -7.13 -4.76 -4.74
C GLU A 40 -6.83 -6.26 -4.65
N ALA A 41 -5.64 -6.63 -4.16
CA ALA A 41 -5.24 -8.02 -3.91
C ALA A 41 -6.02 -8.67 -2.76
N GLY A 42 -6.81 -7.89 -2.02
CA GLY A 42 -7.56 -8.38 -0.87
C GLY A 42 -6.66 -8.67 0.34
N GLN A 43 -5.44 -8.13 0.37
CA GLN A 43 -4.67 -8.08 1.60
C GLN A 43 -5.42 -7.16 2.56
N THR A 44 -6.14 -7.77 3.49
CA THR A 44 -6.59 -7.08 4.68
C THR A 44 -5.37 -6.43 5.32
N PHE A 45 -5.49 -5.16 5.70
CA PHE A 45 -4.52 -4.37 6.45
C PHE A 45 -4.09 -4.99 7.81
N SER A 46 -4.38 -6.27 8.05
CA SER A 46 -3.96 -7.07 9.20
C SER A 46 -2.46 -7.35 9.23
N ASP A 47 -1.78 -7.25 8.09
CA ASP A 47 -0.41 -7.77 7.97
C ASP A 47 0.67 -6.72 8.32
N LEU A 48 0.27 -5.53 8.78
CA LEU A 48 1.19 -4.55 9.35
C LEU A 48 1.70 -4.91 10.76
N ASP A 49 1.21 -6.00 11.36
CA ASP A 49 1.61 -6.46 12.71
C ASP A 49 2.49 -7.73 12.73
N GLU A 50 2.93 -8.28 11.59
CA GLU A 50 3.91 -9.36 11.58
C GLU A 50 4.99 -9.09 10.54
N GLU A 51 6.10 -8.52 11.03
CA GLU A 51 7.47 -8.68 10.51
C GLU A 51 7.54 -9.26 9.09
N GLU A 52 7.51 -8.39 8.06
CA GLU A 52 8.21 -8.70 6.81
C GLU A 52 9.72 -8.68 7.09
N GLU A 53 10.20 -9.65 7.88
CA GLU A 53 11.50 -10.27 7.65
C GLU A 53 11.42 -10.87 6.24
N GLU A 54 11.71 -10.04 5.25
CA GLU A 54 12.08 -10.49 3.92
C GLU A 54 13.33 -11.37 4.12
N GLU A 55 13.06 -12.67 4.23
CA GLU A 55 14.01 -13.76 4.36
C GLU A 55 15.03 -13.65 3.22
N LEU A 56 16.17 -13.00 3.51
CA LEU A 56 17.36 -13.01 2.68
C LEU A 56 17.83 -14.46 2.57
N LEU A 57 17.28 -15.19 1.60
CA LEU A 57 17.70 -16.54 1.24
C LEU A 57 19.23 -16.53 1.06
N PRO A 58 19.99 -17.38 1.78
CA PRO A 58 21.41 -17.50 1.50
C PRO A 58 21.49 -18.12 0.10
N MET A 59 22.00 -17.35 -0.86
CA MET A 59 22.44 -17.89 -2.14
C MET A 59 23.54 -18.90 -1.87
N ALA A 60 23.17 -20.18 -1.87
CA ALA A 60 24.09 -21.29 -1.95
C ALA A 60 24.51 -21.46 -3.42
N ALA A 61 25.76 -21.12 -3.73
CA ALA A 61 26.62 -21.80 -4.70
C ALA A 61 28.08 -21.36 -4.51
#